data_AF-A0A377W5R3-F1
#
_entry.id   AF-A0A377W5R3-F1
#
_cell.length_a   1.000
_cell.length_b   1.000
_cell.length_c   1.000
_cell.angle_alpha   90.00
_cell.angle_beta   90.00
_cell.angle_gamma   90.00
#
_symmetry.space_group_name_H-M   'P 1'
#
loop_
_entity.id
_entity.type
_entity.pdbx_description
1 polymer ?
#
loop_
_entity_poly.entity_id
_entity_poly.type
_entity_poly.pdbx_seq_one_letter_code
_entity_poly.pdbx_strand_id
1 'polypeptide(L)'
;MKPEAMAKPRVVVLTGAGISAESGIKTFRAADGLWEEHRVEDVATPEGFARDPALVQAFYNARRRQLQSPEIAPNAAHLALARLEDLLGDHFSAGHPEY
;
A
#
# COMPACT_ATOMS: atom_id res chain seq x y z
N MET A 1 40.31 -12.41 17.27
CA MET A 1 38.91 -12.38 17.74
C MET A 1 38.02 -12.52 16.52
N LYS A 2 37.35 -13.67 16.34
CA LYS A 2 36.38 -13.82 15.26
C LYS A 2 35.14 -13.00 15.64
N PRO A 3 34.54 -12.19 14.74
CA PRO A 3 33.27 -11.56 15.06
C PRO A 3 32.27 -12.69 15.34
N GLU A 4 31.67 -12.67 16.52
CA GLU A 4 30.53 -13.53 16.79
C GLU A 4 29.44 -13.20 15.75
N ALA A 5 28.94 -14.23 15.07
CA ALA A 5 27.82 -14.07 14.17
C ALA A 5 26.61 -13.66 15.03
N MET A 6 26.31 -12.35 15.04
CA MET A 6 25.10 -11.82 15.65
C MET A 6 23.88 -12.52 15.06
N ALA A 7 23.02 -13.08 15.92
CA ALA A 7 21.75 -13.65 15.49
C ALA A 7 20.91 -12.59 14.74
N LYS A 8 20.22 -13.01 13.66
CA LYS A 8 19.38 -12.10 12.87
C LYS A 8 18.29 -11.47 13.74
N PRO A 9 18.10 -10.15 13.73
CA PRO A 9 17.04 -9.49 14.50
C PRO A 9 15.66 -9.77 13.90
N ARG A 10 14.63 -9.78 14.73
CA ARG A 10 13.24 -9.77 14.24
C ARG A 10 12.82 -8.35 13.86
N VAL A 11 12.27 -8.20 12.66
CA VAL A 11 11.88 -6.91 12.07
C VAL A 11 10.42 -6.97 11.63
N VAL A 12 9.66 -5.96 12.04
CA VAL A 12 8.28 -5.75 11.57
C VAL A 12 8.22 -4.44 10.80
N VAL A 13 7.63 -4.47 9.61
CA VAL A 13 7.43 -3.28 8.77
C VAL A 13 5.95 -3.02 8.58
N LEU A 14 5.51 -1.81 8.92
CA LEU A 14 4.18 -1.27 8.63
C LEU A 14 4.31 -0.20 7.55
N THR A 15 3.64 -0.41 6.41
CA THR A 15 3.63 0.55 5.30
C THR A 15 2.26 1.21 5.20
N GLY A 16 2.25 2.43 4.65
CA GLY A 16 1.04 3.13 4.24
C GLY A 16 1.12 3.50 2.78
N ALA A 17 0.06 4.13 2.24
CA ALA A 17 -0.03 4.51 0.83
C ALA A 17 1.18 5.35 0.33
N GLY A 18 1.86 6.08 1.22
CA GLY A 18 3.06 6.87 0.92
C GLY A 18 4.19 6.07 0.27
N ILE A 19 4.35 4.78 0.59
CA ILE A 19 5.39 3.94 -0.04
C ILE A 19 5.18 3.81 -1.55
N SER A 20 3.94 3.94 -2.03
CA SER A 20 3.56 3.78 -3.43
C SER A 20 3.40 5.10 -4.19
N ALA A 21 3.61 6.26 -3.54
CA ALA A 21 3.49 7.56 -4.18
C ALA A 21 4.46 7.72 -5.36
N GLU A 22 5.71 7.28 -5.19
CA GLU A 22 6.74 7.30 -6.25
C GLU A 22 6.46 6.28 -7.37
N SER A 23 5.56 5.33 -7.15
CA SER A 23 5.08 4.39 -8.17
C SER A 23 3.91 4.96 -8.99
N GLY A 24 3.54 6.23 -8.82
CA GLY A 24 2.44 6.86 -9.56
C GLY A 24 1.05 6.57 -8.98
N ILE A 25 0.96 5.96 -7.80
CA ILE A 25 -0.30 5.69 -7.11
C ILE A 25 -0.62 6.89 -6.21
N LYS A 26 -1.70 7.62 -6.51
CA LYS A 26 -2.12 8.75 -5.66
C LYS A 26 -2.56 8.23 -4.29
N THR A 27 -2.00 8.84 -3.26
CA THR A 27 -2.38 8.58 -1.87
C THR A 27 -3.66 9.35 -1.52
N PHE A 28 -4.38 8.86 -0.51
CA PHE A 28 -5.36 9.70 0.17
C PHE A 28 -4.62 10.86 0.84
N ARG A 29 -5.05 12.09 0.57
CA ARG A 29 -4.51 13.29 1.21
C ARG A 29 -5.53 13.76 2.25
N ALA A 30 -5.19 13.62 3.52
CA ALA A 30 -6.05 14.10 4.60
C ALA A 30 -6.23 15.63 4.60
N ALA A 31 -5.37 16.38 3.90
CA ALA A 31 -5.39 17.85 3.90
C ALA A 31 -6.60 18.46 3.16
N ASP A 32 -7.11 17.80 2.12
CA ASP A 32 -8.28 18.22 1.36
C ASP A 32 -9.47 17.25 1.50
N GLY A 33 -9.26 16.08 2.13
CA GLY A 33 -10.30 15.06 2.32
C GLY A 33 -10.69 14.34 1.03
N LEU A 34 -9.89 14.51 -0.03
CA LEU A 34 -10.16 13.92 -1.33
C LEU A 34 -9.25 12.72 -1.60
N TRP A 35 -9.83 11.71 -2.23
CA TRP A 35 -9.11 10.64 -2.89
C TRP A 35 -9.51 10.64 -4.35
N GLU A 36 -8.58 11.05 -5.21
CA GLU A 36 -8.81 11.11 -6.67
C GLU A 36 -10.00 11.99 -7.05
N GLU A 37 -10.06 13.16 -6.41
CA GLU A 37 -11.13 14.16 -6.57
C GLU A 37 -12.50 13.72 -6.00
N HIS A 38 -12.58 12.58 -5.31
CA HIS A 38 -13.78 12.14 -4.59
C HIS A 38 -13.63 12.31 -3.08
N ARG A 39 -14.72 12.68 -2.40
CA ARG A 39 -14.77 12.60 -0.94
C ARG A 39 -14.70 11.13 -0.51
N VAL A 40 -13.89 10.82 0.49
CA VAL A 40 -13.74 9.43 0.98
C VAL A 40 -15.06 8.85 1.45
N GLU A 41 -15.92 9.67 2.07
CA GLU A 41 -17.23 9.23 2.56
C GLU A 41 -18.15 8.70 1.45
N ASP A 42 -17.97 9.15 0.21
CA ASP A 42 -18.80 8.76 -0.93
C ASP A 42 -18.34 7.46 -1.58
N VAL A 43 -17.05 7.13 -1.47
CA VAL A 43 -16.44 6.04 -2.25
C VAL A 43 -15.86 4.90 -1.42
N ALA A 44 -15.62 5.11 -0.11
CA ALA A 44 -14.93 4.16 0.75
C ALA A 44 -15.63 3.96 2.11
N THR A 45 -16.97 4.02 2.14
CA THR A 45 -17.78 3.70 3.33
C THR A 45 -18.96 2.79 2.97
N PRO A 46 -19.46 1.97 3.92
CA PRO A 46 -20.70 1.21 3.72
C PRO A 46 -21.89 2.10 3.35
N GLU A 47 -21.99 3.28 3.96
CA GLU A 47 -23.05 4.24 3.70
C GLU A 47 -22.96 4.85 2.30
N GLY A 48 -21.74 5.15 1.83
CA GLY A 48 -21.49 5.60 0.46
C GLY A 48 -21.89 4.54 -0.57
N PHE A 49 -21.56 3.28 -0.33
CA PHE A 49 -21.96 2.16 -1.18
C PHE A 49 -23.48 1.95 -1.19
N ALA A 50 -24.15 2.04 -0.03
CA ALA A 50 -25.60 1.95 0.04
C ALA A 50 -26.31 3.10 -0.69
N ARG A 51 -25.70 4.28 -0.72
CA ARG A 51 -26.23 5.48 -1.38
C ARG A 51 -26.06 5.45 -2.90
N ASP A 52 -24.88 5.09 -3.39
CA ASP A 52 -24.58 5.00 -4.83
C ASP A 52 -23.56 3.88 -5.12
N PRO A 53 -24.02 2.62 -5.27
CA PRO A 53 -23.12 1.50 -5.52
C PRO A 53 -22.46 1.58 -6.91
N ALA A 54 -23.09 2.26 -7.88
CA ALA A 54 -22.54 2.43 -9.22
C ALA A 54 -21.33 3.37 -9.19
N LEU A 55 -21.41 4.48 -8.45
CA LEU A 55 -20.29 5.38 -8.22
C LEU A 55 -19.12 4.65 -7.54
N VAL A 56 -19.38 3.93 -6.45
CA VAL A 56 -18.34 3.18 -5.73
C VAL A 56 -17.68 2.14 -6.64
N GLN A 57 -18.48 1.39 -7.39
CA GLN A 57 -17.94 0.39 -8.30
C GLN A 57 -17.14 1.02 -9.45
N ALA A 58 -17.62 2.13 -10.02
CA ALA A 58 -16.90 2.87 -11.05
C ALA A 58 -15.57 3.43 -10.52
N PHE A 59 -15.56 3.96 -9.29
CA PHE A 59 -14.38 4.45 -8.59
C PHE A 59 -13.32 3.35 -8.46
N TYR A 60 -13.66 2.21 -7.85
CA TYR A 60 -12.72 1.10 -7.69
C TYR A 60 -12.31 0.46 -9.02
N ASN A 61 -13.19 0.43 -10.02
CA ASN A 61 -12.83 0.00 -11.39
C ASN A 61 -11.76 0.90 -12.01
N ALA A 62 -11.86 2.22 -11.84
CA ALA A 62 -10.85 3.15 -12.31
C ALA A 62 -9.50 2.91 -11.61
N ARG A 63 -9.50 2.71 -10.28
CA ARG A 63 -8.28 2.39 -9.51
C ARG A 63 -7.61 1.10 -10.01
N ARG A 64 -8.40 0.04 -10.23
CA ARG A 64 -7.90 -1.24 -10.76
C ARG A 64 -7.27 -1.10 -12.14
N ARG A 65 -7.91 -0.36 -13.05
CA ARG A 65 -7.36 -0.09 -14.38
C ARG A 65 -6.05 0.69 -14.31
N GLN A 66 -5.97 1.72 -13.47
CA GLN A 66 -4.73 2.47 -13.27
C GLN A 66 -3.60 1.59 -12.71
N LEU A 67 -3.90 0.73 -11.73
CA LEU A 67 -2.92 -0.18 -11.14
C LEU A 67 -2.33 -1.17 -12.16
N GLN A 68 -3.09 -1.53 -13.20
CA GLN A 68 -2.65 -2.42 -14.28
C GLN A 68 -1.88 -1.71 -15.39
N SER A 69 -1.74 -0.38 -15.30
CA SER A 69 -1.06 0.40 -16.32
C SER A 69 0.45 0.12 -16.32
N PRO A 70 1.10 0.02 -17.49
CA PRO A 70 2.51 -0.39 -17.59
C PRO A 70 3.50 0.58 -16.91
N GLU A 71 3.10 1.83 -16.67
CA GLU A 71 3.88 2.81 -15.91
C GLU A 71 3.87 2.59 -14.39
N ILE A 72 2.95 1.77 -13.87
CA ILE A 72 2.88 1.45 -12.45
C ILE A 72 3.71 0.20 -12.18
N ALA A 73 4.78 0.37 -11.41
CA ALA A 73 5.67 -0.72 -10.99
C ALA A 73 6.17 -0.52 -9.56
N PRO A 74 6.61 -1.58 -8.86
CA PRO A 74 7.27 -1.46 -7.57
C PRO A 74 8.48 -0.52 -7.67
N ASN A 75 8.53 0.50 -6.82
CA ASN A 75 9.69 1.39 -6.72
C ASN A 75 10.82 0.79 -5.85
N ALA A 76 11.92 1.54 -5.71
CA ALA A 76 13.09 1.13 -4.95
C ALA A 76 12.78 0.72 -3.49
N ALA A 77 11.81 1.38 -2.83
CA ALA A 77 11.43 1.03 -1.45
C ALA A 77 10.78 -0.36 -1.38
N HIS A 78 9.85 -0.67 -2.28
CA HIS A 78 9.25 -2.00 -2.35
C HIS A 78 10.30 -3.09 -2.60
N LEU A 79 11.21 -2.83 -3.54
CA LEU A 79 12.30 -3.76 -3.86
C LEU A 79 13.28 -3.94 -2.70
N ALA A 80 13.51 -2.90 -1.90
CA ALA A 80 14.34 -2.99 -0.70
C ALA A 80 13.68 -3.83 0.39
N LEU A 81 12.36 -3.71 0.58
CA LEU A 81 11.62 -4.54 1.53
C LEU A 81 11.62 -6.01 1.11
N ALA A 82 11.43 -6.32 -0.18
CA ALA A 82 11.52 -7.68 -0.69
C ALA A 82 12.91 -8.30 -0.44
N ARG A 83 13.99 -7.54 -0.71
CA ARG A 83 15.36 -8.00 -0.39
C ARG A 83 15.59 -8.18 1.10
N LEU A 84 14.99 -7.33 1.94
CA LEU A 84 15.11 -7.43 3.39
C LEU A 84 14.43 -8.70 3.91
N GLU A 85 13.28 -9.05 3.35
CA GLU A 85 12.58 -10.31 3.62
C GLU A 85 13.46 -11.52 3.26
N ASP A 86 14.01 -11.57 2.03
CA ASP A 86 14.92 -12.64 1.60
C ASP A 86 16.13 -12.81 2.55
N LEU A 87 16.67 -11.69 3.06
CA LEU A 87 17.80 -11.69 3.97
C LEU A 87 17.46 -12.19 5.38
N LEU A 88 16.24 -11.93 5.86
CA LEU A 88 15.83 -12.21 7.24
C LEU A 88 15.03 -13.50 7.39
N GLY A 89 14.36 -13.99 6.34
CA GLY A 89 13.49 -15.17 6.39
C GLY A 89 12.42 -15.02 7.46
N ASP A 90 12.26 -16.03 8.31
CA ASP A 90 11.28 -16.08 9.41
C ASP A 90 11.41 -14.95 10.46
N HIS A 91 12.45 -14.14 10.37
CA HIS A 91 12.65 -12.97 11.21
C HIS A 91 12.04 -11.68 10.64
N PHE A 92 11.47 -11.71 9.43
CA PHE A 92 10.79 -10.58 8.84
C PHE A 92 9.27 -10.78 8.84
N SER A 93 8.54 -9.71 9.15
CA SER A 93 7.09 -9.68 9.01
C SER A 93 6.67 -8.36 8.39
N ALA A 94 6.21 -8.40 7.13
CA ALA A 94 5.48 -7.31 6.53
C ALA A 94 3.99 -7.49 6.82
N GLY A 95 3.40 -6.55 7.56
CA GLY A 95 1.98 -6.63 7.89
C GLY A 95 1.11 -6.34 6.66
N HIS A 96 0.42 -7.36 6.15
CA HIS A 96 -0.92 -7.16 5.62
C HIS A 96 -1.87 -7.32 6.81
N PRO A 97 -2.62 -6.29 7.23
CA PRO A 97 -3.66 -6.51 8.23
C PRO A 97 -4.65 -7.51 7.63
N GLU A 98 -4.70 -8.71 8.21
CA GLU A 98 -5.76 -9.68 7.93
C GLU A 98 -7.08 -9.04 8.37
N TYR A 99 -7.87 -8.58 7.41
CA TYR A 99 -9.28 -8.27 7.54
C TYR A 99 -10.02 -8.86 6.35
#